data_AF-A0A971BFS7-F1
#
_entry.id   AF-A0A971BFS7-F1
#
_cell.length_a   1.000
_cell.length_b   1.000
_cell.length_c   1.000
_cell.angle_alpha   90.00
_cell.angle_beta   90.00
_cell.angle_gamma   90.00
#
_symmetry.space_group_name_H-M   'P 1'
#
loop_
_entity.id
_entity.type
_entity.pdbx_description
1 polymer ?
#
loop_
_entity_poly.entity_id
_entity_poly.type
_entity_poly.pdbx_seq_one_letter_code
_entity_poly.pdbx_strand_id
1 'polypeptide(L)'
;TTGQISLSKLGTSGATGELDLGKLTLGTAALSPALKIFERVGAGAVAQISLSDLTQTKVSAAKVIYARKDYANRIDMLVLDDVTGDRYIYGILKEEQVNGGEWGGTTFYNRTVAIVNSGNPEGTNAIITGQPVSNGAPGGIAVSADGGKVEAVVTLTEVKNVSRAAFYTVGGKTYLHLPTMDIMVSDNVECYNKLGKTWFDSPNDARAFAETLTVYYDRAPSEGGKIRLIVAG
;
A
#
# COMPACT_ATOMS: atom_id res chain seq x y z
N THR A 1 -25.44 16.94 4.44
CA THR A 1 -25.66 15.95 5.51
C THR A 1 -24.47 15.02 5.54
N THR A 2 -23.51 15.25 6.42
CA THR A 2 -22.25 14.49 6.45
C THR A 2 -22.46 13.29 7.35
N GLY A 3 -22.59 12.10 6.76
CA GLY A 3 -22.72 10.86 7.53
C GLY A 3 -21.38 10.49 8.16
N GLN A 4 -21.21 10.75 9.46
CA GLN A 4 -20.13 10.15 10.23
C GLN A 4 -20.51 8.72 10.58
N ILE A 5 -19.70 7.75 10.15
CA ILE A 5 -19.78 6.37 10.61
C ILE A 5 -18.86 6.24 11.81
N SER A 6 -19.43 6.24 13.02
CA SER A 6 -18.71 5.92 14.25
C SER A 6 -18.68 4.41 14.44
N LEU A 7 -17.54 3.78 14.17
CA LEU A 7 -17.30 2.37 14.49
C LEU A 7 -16.91 2.27 15.97
N SER A 8 -17.84 1.84 16.81
CA SER A 8 -17.51 1.40 18.17
C SER A 8 -16.94 -0.02 18.11
N LYS A 9 -15.84 -0.26 18.83
CA LYS A 9 -15.26 -1.59 18.99
C LYS A 9 -16.19 -2.41 19.87
N LEU A 10 -17.15 -3.10 19.24
CA LEU A 10 -17.91 -4.16 19.90
C LEU A 10 -16.95 -5.32 20.16
N GLY A 11 -17.06 -5.92 21.34
CA GLY A 11 -16.08 -6.83 21.94
C GLY A 11 -15.41 -7.78 20.96
N THR A 12 -14.11 -7.99 21.18
CA THR A 12 -13.25 -9.00 20.56
C THR A 12 -13.91 -10.38 20.58
N SER A 13 -14.80 -10.62 19.63
CA SER A 13 -15.18 -11.94 19.15
C SER A 13 -14.63 -11.98 17.74
N GLY A 14 -13.33 -12.28 17.67
CA GLY A 14 -12.55 -12.19 16.44
C GLY A 14 -13.25 -12.94 15.31
N ALA A 15 -13.06 -12.46 14.09
CA ALA A 15 -13.16 -13.34 12.95
C ALA A 15 -12.26 -14.56 13.24
N THR A 16 -12.86 -15.69 13.61
CA THR A 16 -12.14 -16.91 13.93
C THR A 16 -11.76 -17.60 12.61
N GLY A 17 -10.77 -17.06 11.92
CA GLY A 17 -10.17 -17.72 10.78
C GLY A 17 -9.72 -16.78 9.67
N GLU A 18 -8.86 -17.35 8.83
CA GLU A 18 -8.35 -16.75 7.61
C GLU A 18 -9.50 -16.48 6.62
N LEU A 19 -9.39 -15.38 5.86
CA LEU A 19 -10.19 -15.16 4.67
C LEU A 19 -9.57 -15.95 3.51
N ASP A 20 -10.27 -16.97 3.03
CA ASP A 20 -9.87 -17.83 1.92
C ASP A 20 -10.67 -17.45 0.66
N LEU A 21 -10.00 -16.87 -0.33
CA LEU A 21 -10.64 -16.38 -1.56
C LEU A 21 -10.96 -17.53 -2.53
N GLY A 22 -10.24 -18.65 -2.45
CA GLY A 22 -10.52 -19.83 -3.26
C GLY A 22 -11.80 -20.53 -2.80
N LYS A 23 -12.08 -20.51 -1.50
CA LYS A 23 -13.30 -21.07 -0.91
C LYS A 23 -14.43 -20.07 -0.72
N LEU A 24 -14.13 -18.78 -0.87
CA LEU A 24 -15.03 -17.67 -0.53
C LEU A 24 -15.58 -17.83 0.90
N THR A 25 -14.67 -17.94 1.87
CA THR A 25 -15.00 -18.09 3.30
C THR A 25 -14.13 -17.23 4.21
N LEU A 26 -14.65 -16.83 5.36
CA LEU A 26 -13.88 -16.36 6.51
C LEU A 26 -13.96 -17.40 7.62
N GLY A 27 -12.85 -18.09 7.91
CA GLY A 27 -12.90 -19.31 8.71
C GLY A 27 -13.85 -20.32 8.08
N THR A 28 -14.92 -20.68 8.80
CA THR A 28 -15.95 -21.60 8.29
C THR A 28 -17.19 -20.90 7.72
N ALA A 29 -17.29 -19.57 7.84
CA ALA A 29 -18.44 -18.81 7.36
C ALA A 29 -18.29 -18.45 5.88
N ALA A 30 -19.28 -18.75 5.05
CA ALA A 30 -19.31 -18.35 3.65
C ALA A 30 -19.39 -16.82 3.48
N LEU A 31 -18.79 -16.29 2.41
CA LEU A 31 -18.95 -14.91 1.99
C LEU A 31 -20.31 -14.71 1.30
N SER A 32 -20.99 -13.62 1.62
CA SER A 32 -22.23 -13.21 0.97
C SER A 32 -21.94 -12.71 -0.46
N PRO A 33 -22.81 -12.98 -1.44
CA PRO A 33 -22.71 -12.35 -2.77
C PRO A 33 -22.78 -10.82 -2.74
N ALA A 34 -23.33 -10.23 -1.68
CA ALA A 34 -23.43 -8.78 -1.45
C ALA A 34 -22.33 -8.26 -0.50
N LEU A 35 -21.21 -8.98 -0.37
CA LEU A 35 -20.10 -8.62 0.49
C LEU A 35 -19.56 -7.21 0.19
N LYS A 36 -19.43 -6.41 1.24
CA LYS A 36 -18.69 -5.13 1.21
C LYS A 36 -17.35 -5.29 1.91
N ILE A 37 -16.27 -4.96 1.22
CA ILE A 37 -14.92 -5.03 1.77
C ILE A 37 -14.39 -3.61 1.90
N PHE A 38 -13.83 -3.32 3.07
CA PHE A 38 -13.16 -2.06 3.35
C PHE A 38 -11.74 -2.35 3.81
N GLU A 39 -10.85 -1.40 3.57
CA GLU A 39 -9.46 -1.48 4.01
C GLU A 39 -9.00 -0.15 4.59
N ARG A 40 -8.14 -0.21 5.60
CA ARG A 40 -7.33 0.91 6.10
C ARG A 40 -5.94 0.42 6.49
N VAL A 41 -5.02 1.36 6.72
CA VAL A 41 -3.73 1.12 7.38
C VAL A 41 -3.72 1.95 8.66
N GLY A 42 -3.59 1.33 9.82
CA GLY A 42 -3.64 2.07 11.09
C GLY A 42 -4.89 2.95 11.20
N ALA A 43 -4.81 4.12 11.82
CA ALA A 43 -5.92 5.08 11.87
C ALA A 43 -6.13 5.88 10.55
N GLY A 44 -5.63 5.38 9.43
CA GLY A 44 -5.79 5.97 8.10
C GLY A 44 -7.22 5.93 7.57
N ALA A 45 -7.42 6.63 6.45
CA ALA A 45 -8.71 6.67 5.78
C ALA A 45 -9.17 5.27 5.33
N VAL A 46 -10.45 4.99 5.51
CA VAL A 46 -11.09 3.74 5.08
C VAL A 46 -11.48 3.86 3.62
N ALA A 47 -11.10 2.89 2.80
CA ALA A 47 -11.52 2.79 1.41
C ALA A 47 -12.31 1.49 1.18
N GLN A 48 -13.37 1.56 0.38
CA GLN A 48 -14.04 0.36 -0.10
C GLN A 48 -13.19 -0.30 -1.20
N ILE A 49 -12.99 -1.60 -1.12
CA ILE A 49 -12.31 -2.41 -2.13
C ILE A 49 -13.21 -3.56 -2.58
N SER A 50 -12.81 -4.22 -3.65
CA SER A 50 -13.46 -5.41 -4.21
C SER A 50 -12.63 -6.66 -3.94
N LEU A 51 -13.24 -7.84 -4.10
CA LEU A 51 -12.51 -9.10 -4.04
C LEU A 51 -11.38 -9.18 -5.08
N SER A 52 -11.56 -8.55 -6.26
CA SER A 52 -10.54 -8.54 -7.30
C SER A 52 -9.34 -7.65 -7.00
N ASP A 53 -9.40 -6.82 -5.96
CA ASP A 53 -8.25 -6.00 -5.52
C ASP A 53 -7.29 -6.80 -4.63
N LEU A 54 -7.75 -7.91 -4.06
CA LEU A 54 -6.94 -8.86 -3.32
C LEU A 54 -6.22 -9.78 -4.32
N THR A 55 -4.88 -9.70 -4.36
CA THR A 55 -4.05 -10.47 -5.30
C THR A 55 -3.58 -11.80 -4.72
N GLN A 56 -3.61 -11.93 -3.39
CA GLN A 56 -3.32 -13.14 -2.64
C GLN A 56 -4.53 -14.06 -2.55
N THR A 57 -4.31 -15.38 -2.41
CA THR A 57 -5.41 -16.35 -2.26
C THR A 57 -6.01 -16.37 -0.85
N LYS A 58 -5.25 -15.89 0.14
CA LYS A 58 -5.56 -16.01 1.57
C LYS A 58 -5.13 -14.75 2.31
N VAL A 59 -5.95 -14.31 3.24
CA VAL A 59 -5.67 -13.17 4.13
C VAL A 59 -5.74 -13.64 5.58
N SER A 60 -4.61 -13.51 6.30
CA SER A 60 -4.48 -13.91 7.69
C SER A 60 -5.59 -13.33 8.56
N ALA A 61 -6.06 -14.11 9.55
CA ALA A 61 -7.05 -13.65 10.52
C ALA A 61 -6.60 -12.37 11.26
N ALA A 62 -5.29 -12.18 11.46
CA ALA A 62 -4.73 -10.99 12.09
C ALA A 62 -4.97 -9.70 11.28
N LYS A 63 -5.20 -9.84 9.97
CA LYS A 63 -5.47 -8.73 9.04
C LYS A 63 -6.97 -8.42 8.94
N VAL A 64 -7.83 -9.13 9.67
CA VAL A 64 -9.27 -8.89 9.71
C VAL A 64 -9.62 -8.10 10.97
N ILE A 65 -9.87 -6.80 10.79
CA ILE A 65 -10.22 -5.88 11.89
C ILE A 65 -11.66 -6.13 12.35
N TYR A 66 -12.55 -6.36 11.40
CA TYR A 66 -13.98 -6.48 11.65
C TYR A 66 -14.64 -7.35 10.60
N ALA A 67 -15.62 -8.15 11.04
CA ALA A 67 -16.48 -8.92 10.16
C ALA A 67 -17.92 -8.85 10.67
N ARG A 68 -18.87 -8.72 9.75
CA ARG A 68 -20.30 -8.78 10.05
C ARG A 68 -20.94 -9.94 9.30
N LYS A 69 -21.87 -10.62 9.98
CA LYS A 69 -22.72 -11.64 9.38
C LYS A 69 -24.09 -11.06 9.01
N ASP A 70 -24.63 -11.50 7.87
CA ASP A 70 -26.03 -11.32 7.51
C ASP A 70 -26.95 -12.28 8.32
N TYR A 71 -28.26 -12.18 8.10
CA TYR A 71 -29.26 -13.04 8.75
C TYR A 71 -29.12 -14.54 8.39
N ALA A 72 -28.41 -14.85 7.31
CA ALA A 72 -28.14 -16.22 6.85
C ALA A 72 -26.78 -16.74 7.35
N ASN A 73 -26.15 -16.06 8.33
CA ASN A 73 -24.84 -16.38 8.90
C ASN A 73 -23.66 -16.30 7.91
N ARG A 74 -23.82 -15.62 6.76
CA ARG A 74 -22.73 -15.36 5.80
C ARG A 74 -22.07 -14.02 6.09
N ILE A 75 -20.79 -13.87 5.77
CA ILE A 75 -20.09 -12.60 5.93
C ILE A 75 -20.55 -11.61 4.85
N ASP A 76 -21.12 -10.47 5.25
CA ASP A 76 -21.59 -9.44 4.33
C ASP A 76 -20.82 -8.12 4.43
N MET A 77 -19.93 -7.99 5.43
CA MET A 77 -19.02 -6.85 5.56
C MET A 77 -17.70 -7.26 6.19
N LEU A 78 -16.60 -6.78 5.63
CA LEU A 78 -15.23 -6.94 6.13
C LEU A 78 -14.54 -5.58 6.25
N VAL A 79 -13.73 -5.41 7.29
CA VAL A 79 -12.71 -4.36 7.36
C VAL A 79 -11.36 -5.03 7.53
N LEU A 80 -10.44 -4.77 6.60
CA LEU A 80 -9.11 -5.36 6.52
C LEU A 80 -8.04 -4.33 6.87
N ASP A 81 -6.93 -4.80 7.44
CA ASP A 81 -5.79 -3.98 7.85
C ASP A 81 -4.61 -4.18 6.90
N ASP A 82 -4.33 -3.23 6.01
CA ASP A 82 -3.18 -3.27 5.10
C ASP A 82 -2.97 -4.63 4.39
N VAL A 83 -3.88 -4.98 3.46
CA VAL A 83 -3.84 -6.24 2.72
C VAL A 83 -3.52 -6.07 1.24
N THR A 84 -3.84 -4.91 0.68
CA THR A 84 -3.54 -4.56 -0.72
C THR A 84 -2.33 -3.65 -0.82
N GLY A 85 -2.01 -2.88 0.22
CA GLY A 85 -1.04 -1.76 0.21
C GLY A 85 -1.51 -0.50 -0.53
N ASP A 86 -2.73 -0.46 -1.05
CA ASP A 86 -3.21 0.66 -1.87
C ASP A 86 -3.61 1.90 -1.06
N ARG A 87 -3.37 1.89 0.26
CA ARG A 87 -3.59 3.02 1.18
C ARG A 87 -2.31 3.82 1.46
N TYR A 88 -1.21 3.45 0.82
CA TYR A 88 0.06 4.17 0.92
C TYR A 88 0.20 5.16 -0.24
N ILE A 89 0.90 6.26 0.03
CA ILE A 89 1.47 7.14 -0.99
C ILE A 89 2.88 6.64 -1.26
N TYR A 90 3.16 6.24 -2.51
CA TYR A 90 4.46 5.68 -2.91
C TYR A 90 5.30 6.68 -3.70
N GLY A 91 6.62 6.47 -3.66
CA GLY A 91 7.60 7.28 -4.37
C GLY A 91 8.99 7.12 -3.75
N ILE A 92 9.74 8.21 -3.69
CA ILE A 92 11.05 8.28 -3.02
C ILE A 92 10.86 8.94 -1.65
N LEU A 93 11.29 8.26 -0.59
CA LEU A 93 11.25 8.78 0.77
C LEU A 93 12.17 10.00 0.90
N LYS A 94 11.65 11.06 1.49
CA LYS A 94 12.41 12.27 1.82
C LYS A 94 12.33 12.48 3.33
N GLU A 95 13.45 12.28 4.02
CA GLU A 95 13.60 12.58 5.44
C GLU A 95 14.11 14.01 5.62
N GLU A 96 13.49 14.76 6.52
CA GLU A 96 13.99 16.06 6.96
C GLU A 96 13.96 16.12 8.49
N GLN A 97 14.54 17.20 9.03
CA GLN A 97 14.48 17.51 10.45
C GLN A 97 13.85 18.88 10.64
N VAL A 98 12.88 18.96 11.54
CA VAL A 98 12.25 20.22 11.94
C VAL A 98 12.56 20.50 13.41
N ASN A 99 12.71 21.78 13.77
CA ASN A 99 12.95 22.16 15.16
C ASN A 99 11.80 21.66 16.05
N GLY A 100 12.14 20.86 17.05
CA GLY A 100 11.19 20.29 18.02
C GLY A 100 11.03 21.13 19.28
N GLY A 101 11.90 22.11 19.49
CA GLY A 101 11.94 22.98 20.66
C GLY A 101 13.32 22.98 21.32
N GLU A 102 13.39 23.62 22.48
CA GLU A 102 14.60 23.72 23.29
C GLU A 102 14.31 23.21 24.70
N TRP A 103 15.20 22.37 25.24
CA TRP A 103 15.14 21.92 26.61
C TRP A 103 16.51 22.03 27.26
N GLY A 104 16.59 22.76 28.38
CA GLY A 104 17.84 22.92 29.13
C GLY A 104 18.98 23.55 28.32
N GLY A 105 18.67 24.48 27.41
CA GLY A 105 19.68 25.11 26.53
C GLY A 105 20.07 24.30 25.30
N THR A 106 19.43 23.15 25.05
CA THR A 106 19.70 22.29 23.88
C THR A 106 18.49 22.24 22.97
N THR A 107 18.67 22.64 21.71
CA THR A 107 17.67 22.45 20.65
C THR A 107 17.60 20.98 20.27
N PHE A 108 16.39 20.43 20.25
CA PHE A 108 16.14 19.09 19.71
C PHE A 108 15.34 19.18 18.42
N TYR A 109 15.47 18.16 17.58
CA TYR A 109 14.84 18.11 16.27
C TYR A 109 13.93 16.89 16.16
N ASN A 110 12.79 17.09 15.52
CA ASN A 110 11.88 16.01 15.16
C ASN A 110 12.18 15.54 13.74
N ARG A 111 12.23 14.22 13.56
CA ARG A 111 12.25 13.61 12.24
C ARG A 111 10.91 13.85 11.54
N THR A 112 10.96 14.17 10.26
CA THR A 112 9.80 14.17 9.38
C THR A 112 10.01 13.23 8.20
N VAL A 113 8.91 12.85 7.55
CA VAL A 113 8.92 12.12 6.28
C VAL A 113 7.96 12.78 5.29
N ALA A 114 8.39 12.83 4.04
CA ALA A 114 7.59 13.16 2.87
C ALA A 114 7.86 12.14 1.75
N ILE A 115 7.00 12.14 0.73
CA ILE A 115 7.18 11.35 -0.49
C ILE A 115 7.36 12.26 -1.68
N VAL A 116 8.43 12.05 -2.46
CA VAL A 116 8.61 12.65 -3.78
C VAL A 116 8.09 11.68 -4.83
N ASN A 117 7.12 12.10 -5.63
CA ASN A 117 6.51 11.28 -6.68
C ASN A 117 6.01 12.13 -7.86
N SER A 118 5.40 11.50 -8.87
CA SER A 118 4.91 12.20 -10.07
C SER A 118 3.95 13.34 -9.77
N GLY A 119 3.03 13.15 -8.82
CA GLY A 119 2.09 14.17 -8.38
C GLY A 119 2.68 15.21 -7.43
N ASN A 120 3.82 14.92 -6.80
CA ASN A 120 4.48 15.77 -5.80
C ASN A 120 5.99 15.81 -6.06
N PRO A 121 6.46 16.46 -7.15
CA PRO A 121 7.87 16.43 -7.55
C PRO A 121 8.80 17.13 -6.55
N GLU A 122 8.29 18.01 -5.69
CA GLU A 122 9.04 18.67 -4.61
C GLU A 122 8.91 17.93 -3.25
N GLY A 123 8.04 16.92 -3.20
CA GLY A 123 7.65 16.20 -1.99
C GLY A 123 6.24 16.56 -1.52
N THR A 124 5.56 15.59 -0.90
CA THR A 124 4.35 15.85 -0.10
C THR A 124 4.67 16.75 1.10
N ASN A 125 3.64 17.23 1.80
CA ASN A 125 3.83 17.85 3.11
C ASN A 125 4.58 16.89 4.05
N ALA A 126 5.62 17.41 4.71
CA ALA A 126 6.42 16.64 5.65
C ALA A 126 5.66 16.43 6.97
N ILE A 127 5.58 15.18 7.43
CA ILE A 127 4.84 14.80 8.64
C ILE A 127 5.84 14.30 9.69
N ILE A 128 5.74 14.80 10.92
CA ILE A 128 6.56 14.33 12.04
C ILE A 128 6.29 12.84 12.27
N THR A 129 7.36 12.06 12.38
CA THR A 129 7.26 10.61 12.54
C THR A 129 8.31 10.07 13.49
N GLY A 130 7.89 9.11 14.32
CA GLY A 130 8.79 8.27 15.11
C GLY A 130 9.29 7.04 14.35
N GLN A 131 8.74 6.76 13.17
CA GLN A 131 9.12 5.60 12.36
C GLN A 131 10.53 5.80 11.78
N PRO A 132 11.32 4.72 11.59
CA PRO A 132 12.55 4.79 10.82
C PRO A 132 12.25 5.16 9.37
N VAL A 133 13.05 6.05 8.80
CA VAL A 133 12.95 6.50 7.41
C VAL A 133 14.32 6.27 6.75
N SER A 134 14.32 5.70 5.55
CA SER A 134 15.51 5.56 4.74
C SER A 134 15.51 6.67 3.69
N ASN A 135 16.13 7.80 4.01
CA ASN A 135 16.15 8.97 3.12
C ASN A 135 16.68 8.61 1.72
N GLY A 136 15.95 9.03 0.68
CA GLY A 136 16.26 8.75 -0.73
C GLY A 136 15.91 7.34 -1.20
N ALA A 137 15.40 6.46 -0.34
CA ALA A 137 15.02 5.11 -0.74
C ALA A 137 13.60 5.07 -1.35
N PRO A 138 13.36 4.21 -2.36
CA PRO A 138 12.02 3.85 -2.79
C PRO A 138 11.17 3.32 -1.61
N GLY A 139 10.01 3.91 -1.41
CA GLY A 139 9.20 3.66 -0.23
C GLY A 139 7.77 4.15 -0.37
N GLY A 140 7.03 4.04 0.73
CA GLY A 140 5.72 4.64 0.85
C GLY A 140 5.36 4.97 2.29
N ILE A 141 4.41 5.90 2.45
CA ILE A 141 3.84 6.25 3.74
C ILE A 141 2.33 6.06 3.74
N ALA A 142 1.79 5.55 4.84
CA ALA A 142 0.37 5.63 5.15
C ALA A 142 0.17 6.68 6.23
N VAL A 143 -0.88 7.50 6.09
CA VAL A 143 -1.17 8.60 7.00
C VAL A 143 -2.54 8.42 7.65
N SER A 144 -2.71 8.99 8.83
CA SER A 144 -4.00 9.03 9.53
C SER A 144 -5.07 9.70 8.67
N ALA A 145 -6.35 9.44 8.93
CA ALA A 145 -7.44 9.97 8.12
C ALA A 145 -7.47 11.53 8.08
N ASP A 146 -6.93 12.20 9.09
CA ASP A 146 -6.77 13.66 9.14
C ASP A 146 -5.46 14.17 8.51
N GLY A 147 -4.59 13.26 8.04
CA GLY A 147 -3.27 13.56 7.46
C GLY A 147 -2.21 14.02 8.48
N GLY A 148 -2.54 14.05 9.78
CA GLY A 148 -1.68 14.64 10.80
C GLY A 148 -0.59 13.70 11.36
N LYS A 149 -0.68 12.39 11.08
CA LYS A 149 0.23 11.37 11.64
C LYS A 149 0.60 10.34 10.59
N VAL A 150 1.82 9.82 10.72
CA VAL A 150 2.28 8.68 9.94
C VAL A 150 1.88 7.40 10.66
N GLU A 151 1.04 6.59 10.00
CA GLU A 151 0.59 5.29 10.50
C GLU A 151 1.59 4.19 10.16
N ALA A 152 2.25 4.30 9.01
CA ALA A 152 3.29 3.36 8.59
C ALA A 152 4.27 4.01 7.61
N VAL A 153 5.52 3.55 7.65
CA VAL A 153 6.54 3.79 6.63
C VAL A 153 7.01 2.44 6.12
N VAL A 154 7.09 2.27 4.80
CA VAL A 154 7.63 1.07 4.16
C VAL A 154 8.77 1.44 3.23
N THR A 155 9.86 0.68 3.29
CA THR A 155 10.91 0.69 2.26
C THR A 155 10.62 -0.45 1.31
N LEU A 156 10.61 -0.17 0.00
CA LEU A 156 10.26 -1.16 -1.01
C LEU A 156 11.43 -2.13 -1.27
N THR A 157 11.09 -3.34 -1.69
CA THR A 157 12.08 -4.36 -2.07
C THR A 157 12.47 -4.20 -3.53
N GLU A 158 13.77 -4.15 -3.79
CA GLU A 158 14.36 -3.86 -5.11
C GLU A 158 14.58 -5.13 -5.94
N VAL A 159 14.26 -5.06 -7.23
CA VAL A 159 14.66 -6.05 -8.24
C VAL A 159 15.27 -5.33 -9.44
N LYS A 160 16.57 -5.60 -9.69
CA LYS A 160 17.34 -4.98 -10.78
C LYS A 160 17.30 -5.81 -12.05
N ASN A 161 17.71 -5.17 -13.15
CA ASN A 161 17.93 -5.81 -14.45
C ASN A 161 16.68 -6.54 -14.98
N VAL A 162 15.49 -6.01 -14.66
CA VAL A 162 14.22 -6.57 -15.15
C VAL A 162 14.05 -6.18 -16.60
N SER A 163 14.00 -7.16 -17.50
CA SER A 163 13.75 -6.90 -18.93
C SER A 163 12.39 -6.24 -19.12
N ARG A 164 12.31 -5.24 -20.01
CA ARG A 164 11.01 -4.64 -20.42
C ARG A 164 10.02 -5.64 -21.03
N ALA A 165 10.52 -6.79 -21.49
CA ALA A 165 9.72 -7.90 -22.00
C ALA A 165 9.12 -8.80 -20.90
N ALA A 166 9.52 -8.63 -19.64
CA ALA A 166 8.97 -9.37 -18.50
C ALA A 166 7.54 -8.91 -18.12
N PHE A 167 7.10 -7.76 -18.65
CA PHE A 167 5.75 -7.24 -18.42
C PHE A 167 4.76 -7.93 -19.34
N TYR A 168 3.65 -8.39 -18.77
CA TYR A 168 2.55 -9.00 -19.51
C TYR A 168 1.20 -8.56 -18.95
N THR A 169 0.15 -8.65 -19.76
CA THR A 169 -1.20 -8.19 -19.38
C THR A 169 -2.19 -9.34 -19.50
N VAL A 170 -2.96 -9.58 -18.44
CA VAL A 170 -4.03 -10.58 -18.40
C VAL A 170 -5.25 -9.94 -17.76
N GLY A 171 -6.41 -10.04 -18.44
CA GLY A 171 -7.66 -9.49 -17.92
C GLY A 171 -7.63 -7.98 -17.67
N GLY A 172 -6.88 -7.22 -18.48
CA GLY A 172 -6.71 -5.77 -18.33
C GLY A 172 -5.76 -5.34 -17.20
N LYS A 173 -5.19 -6.28 -16.45
CA LYS A 173 -4.21 -6.02 -15.40
C LYS A 173 -2.80 -6.34 -15.87
N THR A 174 -1.84 -5.49 -15.50
CA THR A 174 -0.43 -5.68 -15.83
C THR A 174 0.29 -6.42 -14.72
N TYR A 175 1.16 -7.35 -15.10
CA TYR A 175 1.97 -8.17 -14.23
C TYR A 175 3.41 -8.17 -14.71
N LEU A 176 4.32 -8.54 -13.80
CA LEU A 176 5.72 -8.74 -14.06
C LEU A 176 6.10 -10.18 -13.76
N HIS A 177 6.69 -10.86 -14.74
CA HIS A 177 7.33 -12.16 -14.55
C HIS A 177 8.75 -11.96 -14.03
N LEU A 178 8.95 -12.20 -12.73
CA LEU A 178 10.25 -12.14 -12.08
C LEU A 178 10.78 -13.55 -11.84
N PRO A 179 12.10 -13.73 -11.62
CA PRO A 179 12.72 -15.07 -11.56
C PRO A 179 12.06 -16.06 -10.58
N THR A 180 11.45 -15.56 -9.50
CA THR A 180 10.86 -16.39 -8.44
C THR A 180 9.36 -16.17 -8.27
N MET A 181 8.75 -15.25 -9.01
CA MET A 181 7.35 -14.89 -8.80
C MET A 181 6.76 -14.10 -9.96
N ASP A 182 5.45 -14.23 -10.14
CA ASP A 182 4.65 -13.25 -10.85
C ASP A 182 4.06 -12.26 -9.84
N ILE A 183 4.11 -10.97 -10.16
CA ILE A 183 3.60 -9.91 -9.29
C ILE A 183 2.82 -8.88 -10.08
N MET A 184 1.68 -8.45 -9.55
CA MET A 184 0.84 -7.43 -10.18
C MET A 184 1.55 -6.07 -10.13
N VAL A 185 1.45 -5.31 -11.21
CA VAL A 185 1.81 -3.90 -11.24
C VAL A 185 0.62 -3.08 -10.73
N SER A 186 0.85 -2.25 -9.72
CA SER A 186 -0.18 -1.37 -9.17
C SER A 186 -0.74 -0.45 -10.25
N ASP A 187 -2.05 -0.19 -10.24
CA ASP A 187 -2.67 0.75 -11.18
C ASP A 187 -2.14 2.19 -10.96
N ASN A 188 -1.73 2.50 -9.72
CA ASN A 188 -1.09 3.75 -9.32
C ASN A 188 0.43 3.60 -9.17
N VAL A 189 1.07 2.76 -10.00
CA VAL A 189 2.53 2.59 -9.97
C VAL A 189 3.22 3.89 -10.36
N GLU A 190 4.22 4.30 -9.58
CA GLU A 190 5.06 5.44 -9.93
C GLU A 190 6.15 5.01 -10.92
N CYS A 191 6.50 5.88 -11.86
CA CYS A 191 7.51 5.60 -12.89
C CYS A 191 8.57 6.70 -12.90
N TYR A 192 9.79 6.42 -12.47
CA TYR A 192 10.86 7.40 -12.32
C TYR A 192 11.91 7.30 -13.43
N ASN A 193 12.24 8.43 -14.05
CA ASN A 193 13.37 8.60 -14.95
C ASN A 193 14.60 9.02 -14.14
N LYS A 194 15.51 8.07 -13.90
CA LYS A 194 16.70 8.29 -13.10
C LYS A 194 17.69 9.26 -13.74
N LEU A 195 17.82 9.24 -15.07
CA LEU A 195 18.76 10.10 -15.82
C LEU A 195 18.27 11.55 -15.84
N GLY A 196 16.98 11.74 -16.15
CA GLY A 196 16.35 13.06 -16.22
C GLY A 196 15.98 13.65 -14.86
N LYS A 197 15.95 12.83 -13.80
CA LYS A 197 15.38 13.16 -12.48
C LYS A 197 13.92 13.64 -12.57
N THR A 198 13.16 13.04 -13.47
CA THR A 198 11.75 13.33 -13.72
C THR A 198 10.89 12.08 -13.57
N TRP A 199 9.59 12.20 -13.74
CA TRP A 199 8.65 11.08 -13.70
C TRP A 199 8.09 10.84 -15.10
N PHE A 200 7.87 9.57 -15.45
CA PHE A 200 7.12 9.18 -16.63
C PHE A 200 5.62 9.13 -16.32
N ASP A 201 4.79 9.39 -17.32
CA ASP A 201 3.33 9.35 -17.18
C ASP A 201 2.80 7.92 -17.07
N SER A 202 3.53 6.92 -17.59
CA SER A 202 3.10 5.53 -17.58
C SER A 202 4.24 4.50 -17.51
N PRO A 203 3.94 3.25 -17.10
CA PRO A 203 4.87 2.14 -17.22
C PRO A 203 5.35 1.88 -18.64
N ASN A 204 4.52 2.18 -19.65
CA ASN A 204 4.89 1.96 -21.05
C ASN A 204 5.97 2.95 -21.49
N ASP A 205 5.92 4.20 -21.03
CA ASP A 205 6.95 5.20 -21.33
C ASP A 205 8.28 4.81 -20.68
N ALA A 206 8.24 4.36 -19.43
CA ALA A 206 9.42 3.84 -18.74
C ALA A 206 10.04 2.63 -19.47
N ARG A 207 9.20 1.69 -19.94
CA ARG A 207 9.63 0.51 -20.72
C ARG A 207 10.16 0.85 -22.11
N ALA A 208 9.66 1.91 -22.74
CA ALA A 208 10.16 2.38 -24.01
C ALA A 208 11.54 3.04 -23.86
N PHE A 209 11.81 3.65 -22.72
CA PHE A 209 13.05 4.39 -22.44
C PHE A 209 14.28 3.50 -22.22
N ALA A 210 14.11 2.29 -21.64
CA ALA A 210 15.24 1.41 -21.31
C ALA A 210 14.96 -0.08 -21.62
N GLU A 211 16.00 -0.82 -22.04
CA GLU A 211 15.92 -2.28 -22.26
C GLU A 211 15.68 -3.05 -20.95
N THR A 212 16.30 -2.56 -19.87
CA THR A 212 16.18 -3.13 -18.52
C THR A 212 15.80 -2.04 -17.53
N LEU A 213 15.00 -2.42 -16.55
CA LEU A 213 14.44 -1.54 -15.53
C LEU A 213 14.85 -2.04 -14.14
N THR A 214 14.75 -1.16 -13.15
CA THR A 214 14.71 -1.56 -11.74
C THR A 214 13.29 -1.38 -11.25
N VAL A 215 12.73 -2.39 -10.58
CA VAL A 215 11.35 -2.37 -10.09
C VAL A 215 11.33 -2.60 -8.60
N TYR A 216 10.32 -2.04 -7.94
CA TYR A 216 10.21 -2.08 -6.49
C TYR A 216 8.81 -2.49 -6.06
N TYR A 217 8.72 -3.48 -5.17
CA TYR A 217 7.46 -3.98 -4.63
C TYR A 217 7.37 -3.79 -3.12
N ASP A 218 6.15 -3.72 -2.59
CA ASP A 218 5.89 -3.42 -1.19
C ASP A 218 5.98 -4.64 -0.27
N ARG A 219 5.49 -5.80 -0.70
CA ARG A 219 5.52 -7.07 0.03
C ARG A 219 5.42 -8.27 -0.92
N ALA A 220 5.50 -9.49 -0.38
CA ALA A 220 5.40 -10.69 -1.22
C ALA A 220 4.01 -10.80 -1.89
N PRO A 221 3.88 -11.41 -3.09
CA PRO A 221 2.58 -11.63 -3.73
C PRO A 221 1.60 -12.42 -2.86
N SER A 222 2.10 -13.38 -2.07
CA SER A 222 1.29 -14.16 -1.11
C SER A 222 0.67 -13.31 0.01
N GLU A 223 1.16 -12.08 0.19
CA GLU A 223 0.67 -11.11 1.18
C GLU A 223 -0.10 -9.95 0.52
N GLY A 224 -0.40 -10.04 -0.77
CA GLY A 224 -1.10 -8.99 -1.53
C GLY A 224 -0.16 -7.98 -2.19
N GLY A 225 1.12 -8.32 -2.32
CA GLY A 225 2.14 -7.43 -2.86
C GLY A 225 1.92 -7.00 -4.30
N LYS A 226 2.34 -5.76 -4.59
CA LYS A 226 2.30 -5.15 -5.92
C LYS A 226 3.59 -4.38 -6.19
N ILE A 227 3.91 -4.21 -7.47
CA ILE A 227 4.97 -3.29 -7.91
C ILE A 227 4.44 -1.87 -7.74
N ARG A 228 5.19 -1.03 -7.00
CA ARG A 228 4.82 0.33 -6.61
C ARG A 228 5.64 1.41 -7.28
N LEU A 229 6.88 1.09 -7.64
CA LEU A 229 7.77 1.99 -8.36
C LEU A 229 8.53 1.24 -9.44
N ILE A 230 8.61 1.83 -10.63
CA ILE A 230 9.46 1.40 -11.74
C ILE A 230 10.47 2.51 -11.99
N VAL A 231 11.74 2.17 -12.13
CA VAL A 231 12.83 3.11 -12.38
C VAL A 231 13.51 2.72 -13.69
N ALA A 232 13.60 3.67 -14.62
CA ALA A 232 14.33 3.54 -15.87
C ALA A 232 15.52 4.51 -15.90
N GLY A 233 16.65 4.05 -16.44
CA GLY A 233 17.88 4.84 -16.61
C GLY A 233 19.07 4.38 -15.79
#